data_AF-A0A1J1GK30-F1
#
_entry.id   AF-A0A1J1GK30-F1
#
_cell.length_a   1.000
_cell.length_b   1.000
_cell.length_c   1.000
_cell.angle_alpha   90.00
_cell.angle_beta   90.00
_cell.angle_gamma   90.00
#
_symmetry.space_group_name_H-M   'P 1'
#
loop_
_entity.id
_entity.type
_entity.pdbx_description
1 polymer ?
#
loop_
_entity_poly.entity_id
_entity_poly.type
_entity_poly.pdbx_seq_one_letter_code
_entity_poly.pdbx_strand_id
1 'polypeptide(L)'
;MKSSIFNFFNWLFFMNLSIIILLNINLFSNVTRIAPTKEYELLWKGIERSLAEGECSSVGAKLNVNQYSNSDTIERFNTICDIVHSAYLDTLLWLKDPAFNNYGLSYNNNGLKIGDIIQAHLSNAGFTFSYRLIRNEIIRVKERNALIILLRRTDKIIEQAKEIFTMENDLTKILLESIVDKNQAYIKNILTNEYNIIDSIERELKKRNFKLPELHIKRMMFRIIRRAHDIALELGVLHEFIPPPPDCYVREFTE
;
A
#
# COMPACT_ATOMS: atom_id res chain seq x y z
N MET A 1 -58.05 23.40 -5.46
CA MET A 1 -58.13 21.99 -5.00
C MET A 1 -56.79 21.25 -5.17
N LYS A 2 -55.73 21.69 -4.47
CA LYS A 2 -54.45 20.99 -4.36
C LYS A 2 -54.01 21.10 -2.90
N SER A 3 -54.46 20.18 -2.04
CA SER A 3 -54.01 20.15 -0.63
C SER A 3 -54.33 18.82 0.06
N SER A 4 -55.37 18.07 -0.34
CA SER A 4 -55.71 16.83 0.39
C SER A 4 -54.72 15.69 0.16
N ILE A 5 -54.20 15.51 -1.06
CA ILE A 5 -53.30 14.38 -1.39
C ILE A 5 -51.94 14.54 -0.73
N PHE A 6 -51.36 15.75 -0.75
CA PHE A 6 -50.06 15.99 -0.14
C PHE A 6 -50.13 15.88 1.39
N ASN A 7 -51.21 16.40 1.99
CA ASN A 7 -51.45 16.25 3.43
C ASN A 7 -51.71 14.79 3.82
N PHE A 8 -52.36 14.01 2.95
CA PHE A 8 -52.53 12.57 3.15
C PHE A 8 -51.19 11.83 3.18
N PHE A 9 -50.28 12.08 2.22
CA PHE A 9 -48.97 11.43 2.20
C PHE A 9 -48.08 11.85 3.37
N ASN A 10 -48.10 13.11 3.77
CA ASN A 10 -47.36 13.56 4.95
C ASN A 10 -47.93 12.96 6.23
N TRP A 11 -49.26 12.93 6.38
CA TRP A 11 -49.89 12.29 7.54
C TRP A 11 -49.58 10.80 7.59
N LEU A 12 -49.66 10.10 6.45
CA LEU A 12 -49.29 8.69 6.33
C LEU A 12 -47.82 8.46 6.68
N PHE A 13 -46.92 9.35 6.24
CA PHE A 13 -45.49 9.27 6.55
C PHE A 13 -45.23 9.44 8.05
N PHE A 14 -45.85 10.43 8.69
CA PHE A 14 -45.67 10.67 10.13
C PHE A 14 -46.28 9.55 10.97
N MET A 15 -47.45 9.01 10.60
CA MET A 15 -48.04 7.86 11.30
C MET A 15 -47.15 6.62 11.19
N ASN A 16 -46.58 6.34 10.01
CA ASN A 16 -45.65 5.22 9.85
C ASN A 16 -44.34 5.43 10.62
N LEU A 17 -43.79 6.65 10.59
CA LEU A 17 -42.58 6.98 11.33
C LEU A 17 -42.78 6.85 12.84
N SER A 18 -43.93 7.30 13.36
CA SER A 18 -44.28 7.14 14.77
C SER A 18 -44.44 5.66 15.14
N ILE A 19 -45.07 4.83 14.30
CA ILE A 19 -45.20 3.38 14.53
C ILE A 19 -43.83 2.68 14.51
N ILE A 20 -42.94 3.05 13.57
CA ILE A 20 -41.57 2.52 13.48
C ILE A 20 -40.77 2.84 14.76
N ILE A 21 -40.89 4.08 15.26
CA ILE A 21 -40.23 4.52 16.49
C ILE A 21 -40.84 3.82 17.72
N LEU A 22 -42.17 3.68 17.79
CA LEU A 22 -42.86 3.09 18.94
C LEU A 22 -42.63 1.58 19.07
N LEU A 23 -42.52 0.88 17.95
CA LEU A 23 -42.31 -0.57 17.93
C LEU A 23 -40.84 -0.98 17.97
N ASN A 24 -39.91 -0.01 17.98
CA ASN A 24 -38.47 -0.22 17.92
C ASN A 24 -38.09 -1.30 16.88
N ILE A 25 -38.82 -1.31 15.76
CA ILE A 25 -38.56 -2.26 14.68
C ILE A 25 -37.31 -1.73 14.03
N ASN A 26 -36.19 -2.30 14.45
CA ASN A 26 -34.89 -2.06 13.88
C ASN A 26 -34.98 -2.44 12.40
N LEU A 27 -35.25 -1.46 11.52
CA LEU A 27 -35.33 -1.61 10.06
C LEU A 27 -34.03 -2.16 9.45
N PHE A 28 -32.98 -2.26 10.28
CA PHE A 28 -31.67 -2.83 9.97
C PHE A 28 -31.39 -4.18 10.64
N SER A 29 -32.37 -4.82 11.31
CA SER A 29 -32.16 -6.14 11.94
C SER A 29 -31.76 -7.23 10.95
N ASN A 30 -32.15 -7.08 9.68
CA ASN A 30 -31.78 -7.97 8.58
C ASN A 30 -30.62 -7.46 7.72
N VAL A 31 -30.00 -6.34 8.08
CA VAL A 31 -28.62 -6.09 7.64
C VAL A 31 -27.76 -6.92 8.56
N THR A 32 -27.51 -8.17 8.16
CA THR A 32 -26.44 -8.96 8.74
C THR A 32 -25.16 -8.15 8.58
N ARG A 33 -24.79 -7.39 9.61
CA ARG A 33 -23.37 -7.21 9.93
C ARG A 33 -22.86 -8.64 10.02
N ILE A 34 -22.15 -9.06 8.98
CA ILE A 34 -21.20 -10.15 9.13
C ILE A 34 -20.33 -9.66 10.28
N ALA A 35 -20.58 -10.18 11.48
CA ALA A 35 -19.73 -9.89 12.61
C ALA A 35 -18.32 -10.22 12.12
N PRO A 36 -17.36 -9.28 12.22
CA PRO A 36 -15.99 -9.64 11.99
C PRO A 36 -15.74 -10.86 12.87
N THR A 37 -15.25 -11.96 12.28
CA THR A 37 -14.92 -13.16 13.04
C THR A 37 -14.12 -12.72 14.27
N LYS A 38 -14.24 -13.41 15.42
CA LYS A 38 -13.52 -13.03 16.66
C LYS A 38 -12.02 -12.76 16.42
N GLU A 39 -11.44 -13.40 15.40
CA GLU A 39 -10.09 -13.15 14.88
C GLU A 39 -9.88 -11.71 14.36
N TYR A 40 -10.84 -11.14 13.64
CA TYR A 40 -10.81 -9.76 13.13
C TYR A 40 -10.95 -8.72 14.24
N GLU A 41 -11.75 -8.96 15.29
CA GLU A 41 -11.81 -8.08 16.47
C GLU A 41 -10.51 -8.12 17.29
N LEU A 42 -9.85 -9.29 17.36
CA LEU A 42 -8.53 -9.42 17.98
C LEU A 42 -7.45 -8.73 17.14
N LEU A 43 -7.52 -8.84 15.80
CA LEU A 43 -6.64 -8.14 14.87
C LEU A 43 -6.84 -6.62 14.98
N TRP A 44 -8.09 -6.16 15.04
CA TRP A 44 -8.44 -4.75 15.19
C TRP A 44 -8.01 -4.17 16.54
N LYS A 45 -8.20 -4.91 17.64
CA LYS A 45 -7.65 -4.52 18.96
C LYS A 45 -6.13 -4.54 18.99
N GLY A 46 -5.48 -5.42 18.23
CA GLY A 46 -4.03 -5.41 18.02
C GLY A 46 -3.60 -4.16 17.24
N ILE A 47 -4.26 -3.84 16.14
CA ILE A 47 -3.98 -2.69 15.29
C ILE A 47 -4.26 -1.37 16.03
N GLU A 48 -5.38 -1.23 16.74
CA GLU A 48 -5.73 -0.02 17.51
C GLU A 48 -4.80 0.22 18.70
N ARG A 49 -4.44 -0.82 19.48
CA ARG A 49 -3.44 -0.67 20.56
C ARG A 49 -2.06 -0.33 20.00
N SER A 50 -1.67 -0.93 18.88
CA SER A 50 -0.36 -0.67 18.26
C SER A 50 -0.28 0.63 17.45
N LEU A 51 -1.41 1.24 17.06
CA LEU A 51 -1.47 2.60 16.52
C LEU A 51 -1.19 3.65 17.60
N ALA A 52 -1.53 3.38 18.87
CA ALA A 52 -1.19 4.22 20.01
C ALA A 52 0.25 4.01 20.52
N GLU A 53 0.85 2.83 20.27
CA GLU A 53 2.21 2.46 20.70
C GLU A 53 3.25 2.52 19.55
N GLY A 54 2.84 2.96 18.36
CA GLY A 54 3.57 2.82 17.09
C GLY A 54 4.81 3.70 16.88
N GLU A 55 5.22 4.49 17.87
CA GLU A 55 6.54 5.15 17.84
C GLU A 55 7.68 4.19 18.22
N CYS A 56 7.40 3.06 18.89
CA CYS A 56 8.42 2.14 19.38
C CYS A 56 7.96 0.67 19.40
N SER A 57 7.99 -0.04 18.28
CA SER A 57 8.11 -1.51 18.30
C SER A 57 9.12 -2.01 17.27
N SER A 58 10.37 -1.80 17.61
CA SER A 58 11.56 -2.33 16.92
C SER A 58 11.81 -3.81 17.27
N VAL A 59 10.81 -4.67 17.04
CA VAL A 59 10.96 -6.13 17.16
C VAL A 59 10.52 -6.83 15.86
N GLY A 60 10.90 -6.27 14.72
CA GLY A 60 11.10 -7.07 13.51
C GLY A 60 12.38 -7.89 13.72
N ALA A 61 12.35 -9.19 13.43
CA ALA A 61 13.48 -10.09 13.59
C ALA A 61 14.75 -9.46 12.99
N LYS A 62 15.63 -8.91 13.85
CA LYS A 62 16.97 -8.48 13.46
C LYS A 62 17.72 -9.75 13.06
N LEU A 63 17.55 -10.15 11.80
CA LEU A 63 18.35 -11.20 11.19
C LEU A 63 19.79 -10.68 11.21
N ASN A 64 20.66 -11.36 11.94
CA ASN A 64 22.08 -11.03 11.95
C ASN A 64 22.64 -11.26 10.54
N VAL A 65 22.77 -10.19 9.74
CA VAL A 65 23.39 -10.23 8.39
C VAL A 65 24.79 -10.84 8.43
N ASN A 66 25.47 -10.77 9.57
CA ASN A 66 26.78 -11.40 9.79
C ASN A 66 26.80 -12.93 9.60
N GLN A 67 25.65 -13.58 9.36
CA GLN A 67 25.54 -15.02 9.12
C GLN A 67 25.30 -15.40 7.65
N TYR A 68 25.04 -14.44 6.76
CA TYR A 68 24.68 -14.71 5.37
C TYR A 68 25.78 -14.31 4.40
N SER A 69 25.95 -15.07 3.33
CA SER A 69 26.82 -14.63 2.24
C SER A 69 26.19 -13.47 1.47
N ASN A 70 27.00 -12.78 0.67
CA ASN A 70 26.50 -11.67 -0.15
C ASN A 70 25.52 -12.16 -1.21
N SER A 71 25.75 -13.35 -1.76
CA SER A 71 24.79 -14.02 -2.65
C SER A 71 23.46 -14.28 -1.96
N ASP A 72 23.47 -14.77 -0.71
CA ASP A 72 22.22 -15.04 0.03
C ASP A 72 21.47 -13.73 0.32
N THR A 73 22.21 -12.66 0.63
CA THR A 73 21.62 -11.35 0.89
C THR A 73 20.95 -10.79 -0.36
N ILE A 74 21.61 -10.88 -1.52
CA ILE A 74 21.07 -10.46 -2.82
C ILE A 74 19.83 -11.30 -3.18
N GLU A 75 19.89 -12.62 -3.02
CA GLU A 75 18.76 -13.50 -3.30
C GLU A 75 17.55 -13.14 -2.42
N ARG A 76 17.77 -12.86 -1.14
CA ARG A 76 16.70 -12.41 -0.24
C ARG A 76 16.14 -11.06 -0.65
N PHE A 77 16.97 -10.08 -1.01
CA PHE A 77 16.48 -8.80 -1.55
C PHE A 77 15.59 -9.00 -2.78
N ASN A 78 16.05 -9.79 -3.74
CA ASN A 78 15.32 -10.06 -4.97
C ASN A 78 13.99 -10.76 -4.70
N THR A 79 14.01 -11.77 -3.83
CA THR A 79 12.81 -12.51 -3.41
C THR A 79 11.77 -11.60 -2.76
N ILE A 80 12.18 -10.74 -1.81
CA ILE A 80 11.27 -9.83 -1.12
C ILE A 80 10.66 -8.82 -2.10
N CYS A 81 11.47 -8.23 -2.96
CA CYS A 81 11.00 -7.32 -4.01
C CYS A 81 9.94 -8.00 -4.90
N ASP A 82 10.19 -9.24 -5.33
CA ASP A 82 9.26 -9.98 -6.19
C ASP A 82 7.96 -10.37 -5.50
N ILE A 83 8.02 -10.74 -4.22
CA ILE A 83 6.82 -11.04 -3.43
C ILE A 83 5.96 -9.77 -3.27
N VAL A 84 6.59 -8.65 -2.88
CA VAL A 84 5.87 -7.37 -2.71
C VAL A 84 5.32 -6.87 -4.06
N HIS A 85 6.05 -7.07 -5.15
CA HIS A 85 5.57 -6.74 -6.49
C HIS A 85 4.39 -7.63 -6.91
N SER A 86 4.46 -8.94 -6.65
CA SER A 86 3.36 -9.88 -6.94
C SER A 86 2.09 -9.54 -6.15
N ALA A 87 2.23 -9.23 -4.85
CA ALA A 87 1.15 -8.73 -4.03
C ALA A 87 0.51 -7.47 -4.63
N TYR A 88 1.32 -6.53 -5.13
CA TYR A 88 0.82 -5.36 -5.84
C TYR A 88 0.06 -5.71 -7.13
N LEU A 89 0.57 -6.63 -7.95
CA LEU A 89 -0.11 -7.06 -9.17
C LEU A 89 -1.49 -7.68 -8.89
N ASP A 90 -1.66 -8.38 -7.77
CA ASP A 90 -2.98 -8.87 -7.34
C ASP A 90 -3.95 -7.73 -7.04
N THR A 91 -3.46 -6.64 -6.44
CA THR A 91 -4.31 -5.45 -6.21
C THR A 91 -4.76 -4.78 -7.51
N LEU A 92 -4.04 -4.98 -8.62
CA LEU A 92 -4.46 -4.47 -9.94
C LEU A 92 -5.63 -5.22 -10.55
N LEU A 93 -5.77 -6.52 -10.24
CA LEU A 93 -6.92 -7.31 -10.72
C LEU A 93 -8.24 -6.69 -10.23
N TRP A 94 -8.24 -6.07 -9.05
CA TRP A 94 -9.39 -5.37 -8.51
C TRP A 94 -9.74 -4.10 -9.29
N LEU A 95 -8.75 -3.42 -9.88
CA LEU A 95 -8.99 -2.25 -10.71
C LEU A 95 -9.66 -2.61 -12.05
N LYS A 96 -9.60 -3.88 -12.46
CA LYS A 96 -10.26 -4.39 -13.67
C LYS A 96 -11.71 -4.82 -13.44
N ASP A 97 -12.12 -5.08 -12.20
CA ASP A 97 -13.44 -5.66 -11.92
C ASP A 97 -14.55 -4.58 -11.91
N PRO A 98 -15.57 -4.69 -12.79
CA PRO A 98 -16.64 -3.72 -12.92
C PRO A 98 -17.55 -3.58 -11.69
N ALA A 99 -17.61 -4.57 -10.79
CA ALA A 99 -18.32 -4.44 -9.52
C ALA A 99 -17.72 -3.34 -8.62
N PHE A 100 -16.43 -3.03 -8.81
CA PHE A 100 -15.71 -1.99 -8.08
C PHE A 100 -15.77 -0.62 -8.78
N ASN A 101 -16.45 -0.50 -9.92
CA ASN A 101 -16.68 0.79 -10.60
C ASN A 101 -17.74 1.65 -9.91
N ASN A 102 -18.70 1.06 -9.18
CA ASN A 102 -19.79 1.80 -8.52
C ASN A 102 -19.47 2.29 -7.11
N TYR A 103 -18.41 1.76 -6.48
CA TYR A 103 -17.94 2.14 -5.12
C TYR A 103 -16.52 2.72 -5.14
N GLY A 104 -16.10 3.24 -6.29
CA GLY A 104 -14.71 3.48 -6.68
C GLY A 104 -13.86 4.43 -5.83
N LEU A 105 -14.30 4.86 -4.64
CA LEU A 105 -13.50 5.61 -3.66
C LEU A 105 -13.25 4.82 -2.36
N SER A 106 -14.14 3.90 -1.96
CA SER A 106 -14.05 3.21 -0.66
C SER A 106 -13.03 2.07 -0.64
N TYR A 107 -12.70 1.50 -1.81
CA TYR A 107 -11.85 0.31 -1.91
C TYR A 107 -10.39 0.60 -2.27
N ASN A 108 -10.10 1.66 -3.01
CA ASN A 108 -8.72 1.99 -3.41
C ASN A 108 -7.85 2.44 -2.22
N ASN A 109 -8.50 2.88 -1.15
CA ASN A 109 -7.90 3.23 0.14
C ASN A 109 -8.10 2.15 1.21
N ASN A 110 -8.57 0.95 0.84
CA ASN A 110 -8.74 -0.14 1.79
C ASN A 110 -7.38 -0.74 2.16
N GLY A 111 -6.66 -0.02 3.02
CA GLY A 111 -5.34 -0.40 3.50
C GLY A 111 -5.32 -1.76 4.19
N LEU A 112 -6.44 -2.17 4.80
CA LEU A 112 -6.57 -3.49 5.42
C LEU A 112 -6.46 -4.60 4.37
N LYS A 113 -7.26 -4.55 3.30
CA LYS A 113 -7.19 -5.58 2.24
C LYS A 113 -5.85 -5.60 1.52
N ILE A 114 -5.26 -4.42 1.26
CA ILE A 114 -3.93 -4.32 0.66
C ILE A 114 -2.89 -4.96 1.59
N GLY A 115 -2.97 -4.66 2.90
CA GLY A 115 -2.13 -5.25 3.93
C GLY A 115 -2.28 -6.77 4.02
N ASP A 116 -3.51 -7.28 3.99
CA ASP A 116 -3.81 -8.72 4.03
C ASP A 116 -3.17 -9.45 2.85
N ILE A 117 -3.26 -8.90 1.63
CA ILE A 117 -2.60 -9.48 0.45
C ILE A 117 -1.08 -9.51 0.64
N ILE A 118 -0.49 -8.37 1.01
CA ILE A 118 0.97 -8.27 1.19
C ILE A 118 1.43 -9.25 2.26
N GLN A 119 0.74 -9.30 3.40
CA GLN A 119 1.06 -10.20 4.50
C GLN A 119 0.91 -11.67 4.10
N ALA A 120 -0.14 -12.03 3.36
CA ALA A 120 -0.35 -13.39 2.88
C ALA A 120 0.78 -13.84 1.95
N HIS A 121 1.16 -12.99 0.98
CA HIS A 121 2.28 -13.23 0.07
C HIS A 121 3.61 -13.40 0.82
N LEU A 122 3.92 -12.53 1.77
CA LEU A 122 5.13 -12.61 2.59
C LEU A 122 5.15 -13.86 3.48
N SER A 123 4.03 -14.17 4.13
CA SER A 123 3.92 -15.32 5.04
C SER A 123 4.03 -16.65 4.28
N ASN A 124 3.41 -16.75 3.10
CA ASN A 124 3.48 -17.94 2.24
C ASN A 124 4.92 -18.22 1.76
N ALA A 125 5.72 -17.17 1.61
CA ALA A 125 7.14 -17.27 1.27
C ALA A 125 8.06 -17.44 2.51
N GLY A 126 7.49 -17.60 3.71
CA GLY A 126 8.25 -17.81 4.94
C GLY A 126 8.89 -16.55 5.53
N PHE A 127 8.49 -15.36 5.09
CA PHE A 127 8.97 -14.10 5.63
C PHE A 127 8.01 -13.52 6.67
N THR A 128 8.57 -12.99 7.75
CA THR A 128 7.84 -12.21 8.76
C THR A 128 8.50 -10.83 8.85
N PHE A 129 7.81 -9.81 8.33
CA PHE A 129 8.30 -8.43 8.32
C PHE A 129 7.64 -7.57 9.39
N SER A 130 8.28 -6.45 9.74
CA SER A 130 7.66 -5.49 10.64
C SER A 130 6.41 -4.86 10.05
N TYR A 131 5.49 -4.48 10.93
CA TYR A 131 4.30 -3.70 10.58
C TYR A 131 4.64 -2.39 9.87
N ARG A 132 5.82 -1.80 10.14
CA ARG A 132 6.29 -0.59 9.46
C ARG A 132 6.50 -0.83 7.97
N LEU A 133 7.15 -1.93 7.60
CA LEU A 133 7.37 -2.24 6.18
C LEU A 133 6.03 -2.45 5.48
N ILE A 134 5.13 -3.23 6.09
CA ILE A 134 3.79 -3.51 5.54
C ILE A 134 3.00 -2.21 5.37
N ARG A 135 2.98 -1.34 6.40
CA ARG A 135 2.32 -0.02 6.34
C ARG A 135 2.87 0.84 5.20
N ASN A 136 4.19 0.90 5.05
CA ASN A 136 4.81 1.70 4.00
C ASN A 136 4.50 1.14 2.60
N GLU A 137 4.44 -0.19 2.46
CA GLU A 137 4.02 -0.80 1.20
C GLU A 137 2.54 -0.54 0.88
N ILE A 138 1.65 -0.55 1.88
CA ILE A 138 0.25 -0.14 1.69
C ILE A 138 0.17 1.28 1.11
N ILE A 139 0.95 2.23 1.64
CA ILE A 139 0.99 3.61 1.15
C ILE A 139 1.46 3.66 -0.32
N ARG A 140 2.52 2.91 -0.66
CA ARG A 140 3.05 2.83 -2.04
C ARG A 140 2.00 2.25 -2.99
N VAL A 141 1.26 1.22 -2.57
CA VAL A 141 0.19 0.61 -3.38
C VAL A 141 -0.97 1.58 -3.57
N LYS A 142 -1.43 2.26 -2.50
CA LYS A 142 -2.48 3.30 -2.59
C LYS A 142 -2.11 4.37 -3.61
N GLU A 143 -0.86 4.84 -3.56
CA GLU A 143 -0.35 5.86 -4.49
C GLU A 143 -0.33 5.37 -5.95
N ARG A 144 0.15 4.15 -6.21
CA ARG A 144 0.15 3.56 -7.56
C ARG A 144 -1.27 3.36 -8.09
N ASN A 145 -2.19 2.91 -7.23
CA ASN A 145 -3.59 2.72 -7.61
C ASN A 145 -4.24 4.06 -7.94
N ALA A 146 -4.01 5.09 -7.12
CA ALA A 146 -4.50 6.45 -7.38
C ALA A 146 -4.07 6.96 -8.77
N LEU A 147 -2.81 6.72 -9.17
CA LEU A 147 -2.31 7.08 -10.49
C LEU A 147 -3.11 6.41 -11.63
N ILE A 148 -3.35 5.11 -11.54
CA ILE A 148 -4.10 4.36 -12.56
C ILE A 148 -5.55 4.87 -12.67
N ILE A 149 -6.13 5.22 -11.53
CA ILE A 149 -7.50 5.74 -11.45
C ILE A 149 -7.59 7.09 -12.15
N LEU A 150 -6.66 8.01 -11.86
CA LEU A 150 -6.58 9.32 -12.50
C LEU A 150 -6.46 9.21 -14.02
N LEU A 151 -5.73 8.19 -14.50
CA LEU A 151 -5.52 7.96 -15.94
C LEU A 151 -6.73 7.29 -16.63
N ARG A 152 -7.77 6.86 -15.91
CA ARG A 152 -9.04 6.27 -16.39
C ARG A 152 -9.08 4.75 -16.60
N ARG A 153 -8.38 3.94 -15.79
CA ARG A 153 -8.57 2.46 -15.63
C ARG A 153 -8.81 1.63 -16.92
N THR A 154 -8.31 2.05 -18.08
CA THR A 154 -8.45 1.25 -19.29
C THR A 154 -7.47 0.08 -19.24
N ASP A 155 -7.77 -1.04 -19.91
CA ASP A 155 -6.83 -2.17 -19.97
C ASP A 155 -5.45 -1.75 -20.45
N LYS A 156 -5.38 -0.89 -21.46
CA LYS A 156 -4.13 -0.31 -21.96
C LYS A 156 -3.33 0.39 -20.86
N ILE A 157 -4.00 1.18 -20.02
CA ILE A 157 -3.36 1.91 -18.92
C ILE A 157 -2.91 0.97 -17.83
N ILE A 158 -3.69 -0.06 -17.53
CA ILE A 158 -3.32 -1.05 -16.51
C ILE A 158 -2.10 -1.85 -16.98
N GLU A 159 -2.04 -2.26 -18.25
CA GLU A 159 -0.85 -2.94 -18.78
C GLU A 159 0.38 -2.00 -18.82
N GLN A 160 0.22 -0.75 -19.24
CA GLN A 160 1.30 0.25 -19.16
C GLN A 160 1.79 0.47 -17.73
N ALA A 161 0.86 0.53 -16.77
CA ALA A 161 1.19 0.69 -15.36
C ALA A 161 1.96 -0.53 -14.83
N LYS A 162 1.57 -1.76 -15.20
CA LYS A 162 2.32 -2.97 -14.85
C LYS A 162 3.77 -2.88 -15.34
N GLU A 163 3.98 -2.53 -16.60
CA GLU A 163 5.34 -2.38 -17.16
C GLU A 163 6.17 -1.34 -16.40
N ILE A 164 5.58 -0.19 -16.08
CA ILE A 164 6.22 0.87 -15.31
C ILE A 164 6.57 0.40 -13.90
N PHE A 165 5.67 -0.34 -13.23
CA PHE A 165 5.90 -0.78 -11.87
C PHE A 165 6.78 -2.03 -11.75
N THR A 166 6.88 -2.83 -12.81
CA THR A 166 7.91 -3.87 -12.94
C THR A 166 9.28 -3.21 -13.09
N MET A 167 9.41 -2.17 -13.92
CA MET A 167 10.65 -1.37 -14.00
C MET A 167 11.02 -0.74 -12.64
N GLU A 168 10.05 -0.20 -11.90
CA GLU A 168 10.27 0.34 -10.55
C GLU A 168 10.80 -0.75 -9.59
N ASN A 169 10.29 -1.97 -9.69
CA ASN A 169 10.76 -3.12 -8.91
C ASN A 169 12.21 -3.49 -9.27
N ASP A 170 12.52 -3.57 -10.55
CA ASP A 170 13.87 -3.91 -11.04
C ASP A 170 14.90 -2.87 -10.61
N LEU A 171 14.57 -1.58 -10.69
CA LEU A 171 15.43 -0.50 -10.19
C LEU A 171 15.62 -0.58 -8.67
N THR A 172 14.61 -1.02 -7.92
CA THR A 172 14.75 -1.24 -6.47
C THR A 172 15.74 -2.36 -6.17
N LYS A 173 15.68 -3.47 -6.93
CA LYS A 173 16.64 -4.58 -6.80
C LYS A 173 18.07 -4.13 -7.08
N ILE A 174 18.29 -3.42 -8.18
CA ILE A 174 19.60 -2.87 -8.55
C ILE A 174 20.15 -1.97 -7.43
N LEU A 175 19.29 -1.12 -6.84
CA LEU A 175 19.67 -0.27 -5.73
C LEU A 175 20.07 -1.08 -4.48
N LEU A 176 19.29 -2.11 -4.13
CA LEU A 176 19.58 -3.01 -3.01
C LEU A 176 20.86 -3.82 -3.21
N GLU A 177 21.14 -4.29 -4.43
CA GLU A 177 22.39 -4.98 -4.76
C GLU A 177 23.60 -4.04 -4.63
N SER A 178 23.43 -2.75 -5.00
CA SER A 178 24.53 -1.77 -4.94
C SER A 178 25.01 -1.43 -3.52
N ILE A 179 24.18 -1.70 -2.49
CA ILE A 179 24.50 -1.43 -1.08
C ILE A 179 25.10 -2.64 -0.35
N VAL A 180 25.12 -3.83 -0.98
CA VAL A 180 25.75 -5.02 -0.41
C VAL A 180 27.27 -4.80 -0.29
N ASP A 181 27.86 -5.29 0.81
CA ASP A 181 29.27 -5.10 1.17
C ASP A 181 29.73 -3.65 1.36
N LYS A 182 28.81 -2.70 1.41
CA LYS A 182 29.16 -1.30 1.64
C LYS A 182 29.16 -0.99 3.13
N ASN A 183 30.05 -0.10 3.55
CA ASN A 183 29.97 0.42 4.90
C ASN A 183 28.75 1.35 5.05
N GLN A 184 28.30 1.56 6.30
CA GLN A 184 27.07 2.31 6.59
C GLN A 184 27.08 3.75 6.03
N ALA A 185 28.25 4.41 5.94
CA ALA A 185 28.33 5.75 5.36
C ALA A 185 28.06 5.74 3.85
N TYR A 186 28.59 4.75 3.12
CA TYR A 186 28.29 4.57 1.70
C TYR A 186 26.84 4.15 1.46
N ILE A 187 26.29 3.24 2.27
CA ILE A 187 24.87 2.84 2.17
C ILE A 187 23.97 4.07 2.31
N LYS A 188 24.20 4.90 3.33
CA LYS A 188 23.46 6.15 3.54
C LYS A 188 23.55 7.06 2.33
N ASN A 189 24.76 7.30 1.81
CA ASN A 189 24.97 8.16 0.63
C ASN A 189 24.19 7.64 -0.59
N ILE A 190 24.26 6.33 -0.87
CA ILE A 190 23.52 5.69 -1.97
C ILE A 190 22.00 5.89 -1.80
N LEU A 191 21.47 5.60 -0.61
CA LEU A 191 20.03 5.72 -0.32
C LEU A 191 19.53 7.17 -0.21
N THR A 192 20.42 8.17 -0.17
CA THR A 192 20.04 9.60 -0.20
C THR A 192 20.29 10.26 -1.55
N ASN A 193 20.89 9.56 -2.52
CA ASN A 193 21.22 10.14 -3.81
C ASN A 193 20.04 10.09 -4.79
N GLU A 194 19.14 11.06 -4.65
CA GLU A 194 17.95 11.18 -5.51
C GLU A 194 18.31 11.34 -6.99
N TYR A 195 19.37 12.08 -7.31
CA TYR A 195 19.79 12.37 -8.68
C TYR A 195 20.13 11.10 -9.47
N ASN A 196 20.93 10.21 -8.89
CA ASN A 196 21.32 8.96 -9.56
C ASN A 196 20.12 8.04 -9.82
N ILE A 197 19.13 8.04 -8.91
CA ILE A 197 17.90 7.25 -9.07
C ILE A 197 17.01 7.86 -10.16
N ILE A 198 16.86 9.18 -10.19
CA ILE A 198 16.11 9.88 -11.25
C ILE A 198 16.75 9.60 -12.62
N ASP A 199 18.07 9.75 -12.75
CA ASP A 199 18.78 9.45 -14.01
C ASP A 199 18.56 7.98 -14.45
N SER A 200 18.57 7.04 -13.51
CA SER A 200 18.31 5.62 -13.80
C SER A 200 16.87 5.38 -14.28
N ILE A 201 15.88 6.02 -13.64
CA ILE A 201 14.47 5.97 -14.07
C ILE A 201 14.32 6.53 -15.48
N GLU A 202 14.88 7.71 -15.76
CA GLU A 202 14.78 8.37 -17.06
C GLU A 202 15.42 7.54 -18.18
N ARG A 203 16.59 6.92 -17.91
CA ARG A 203 17.23 5.99 -18.85
C ARG A 203 16.35 4.77 -19.16
N GLU A 204 15.75 4.15 -18.14
CA GLU A 204 14.87 2.98 -18.34
C GLU A 204 13.54 3.32 -19.03
N LEU A 205 12.97 4.50 -18.75
CA LEU A 205 11.79 5.01 -19.45
C LEU A 205 12.09 5.26 -20.92
N LYS A 206 13.25 5.88 -21.22
CA LYS A 206 13.69 6.13 -22.61
C LYS A 206 13.88 4.84 -23.39
N LYS A 207 14.46 3.79 -22.80
CA LYS A 207 14.63 2.47 -23.44
C LYS A 207 13.28 1.84 -23.86
N ARG A 208 12.22 2.08 -23.08
CA ARG A 208 10.87 1.53 -23.31
C ARG A 208 9.95 2.48 -24.07
N ASN A 209 10.47 3.63 -24.54
CA ASN A 209 9.68 4.68 -25.20
C ASN A 209 8.52 5.22 -24.35
N PHE A 210 8.69 5.25 -23.02
CA PHE A 210 7.75 5.89 -22.11
C PHE A 210 8.15 7.33 -21.79
N LYS A 211 7.16 8.19 -21.62
CA LYS A 211 7.34 9.55 -21.14
C LYS A 211 6.40 9.80 -19.96
N LEU A 212 6.98 10.09 -18.80
CA LEU A 212 6.24 10.45 -17.60
C LEU A 212 6.50 11.92 -17.24
N PRO A 213 5.48 12.64 -16.74
CA PRO A 213 5.68 13.92 -16.08
C PRO A 213 6.70 13.84 -14.94
N GLU A 214 7.49 14.90 -14.77
CA GLU A 214 8.55 15.00 -13.76
C GLU A 214 8.06 14.67 -12.34
N LEU A 215 6.84 15.11 -11.99
CA LEU A 215 6.20 14.79 -10.72
C LEU A 215 6.11 13.27 -10.49
N HIS A 216 5.72 12.50 -11.51
CA HIS A 216 5.60 11.03 -11.38
C HIS A 216 6.97 10.34 -11.31
N ILE A 217 7.98 10.89 -11.97
CA ILE A 217 9.38 10.43 -11.85
C ILE A 217 9.86 10.64 -10.42
N LYS A 218 9.65 11.83 -9.85
CA LYS A 218 10.00 12.14 -8.46
C LYS A 218 9.27 11.21 -7.46
N ARG A 219 7.98 10.99 -7.66
CA ARG A 219 7.20 10.03 -6.85
C ARG A 219 7.75 8.61 -6.93
N MET A 220 8.10 8.15 -8.13
CA MET A 220 8.72 6.83 -8.36
C MET A 220 10.08 6.71 -7.66
N MET A 221 10.91 7.75 -7.74
CA MET A 221 12.18 7.82 -7.01
C MET A 221 11.98 7.62 -5.51
N PHE A 222 11.02 8.32 -4.89
CA PHE A 222 10.74 8.13 -3.46
C PHE A 222 10.31 6.70 -3.14
N ARG A 223 9.45 6.09 -3.97
CA ARG A 223 9.04 4.69 -3.75
C ARG A 223 10.21 3.72 -3.82
N ILE A 224 11.10 3.87 -4.82
CA ILE A 224 12.30 3.03 -4.99
C ILE A 224 13.22 3.18 -3.77
N ILE A 225 13.63 4.42 -3.45
CA ILE A 225 14.56 4.69 -2.35
C ILE A 225 13.98 4.21 -1.03
N ARG A 226 12.71 4.52 -0.74
CA ARG A 226 12.11 4.15 0.55
C ARG A 226 11.86 2.65 0.68
N ARG A 227 11.51 1.97 -0.40
CA ARG A 227 11.40 0.49 -0.37
C ARG A 227 12.77 -0.13 -0.13
N ALA A 228 13.80 0.30 -0.85
CA ALA A 228 15.17 -0.18 -0.63
C ALA A 228 15.64 0.08 0.80
N HIS A 229 15.40 1.28 1.33
CA HIS A 229 15.68 1.63 2.72
C HIS A 229 14.98 0.67 3.70
N ASP A 230 13.66 0.48 3.55
CA ASP A 230 12.88 -0.32 4.50
C ASP A 230 13.31 -1.79 4.47
N ILE A 231 13.54 -2.37 3.30
CA ILE A 231 14.04 -3.75 3.14
C ILE A 231 15.44 -3.89 3.72
N ALA A 232 16.36 -2.96 3.41
CA ALA A 232 17.72 -2.99 3.93
C ALA A 232 17.74 -2.89 5.47
N LEU A 233 16.85 -2.08 6.05
CA LEU A 233 16.73 -1.92 7.49
C LEU A 233 16.12 -3.16 8.16
N GLU A 234 15.08 -3.76 7.58
CA GLU A 234 14.46 -4.99 8.09
C GLU A 234 15.42 -6.18 8.07
N LEU A 235 16.22 -6.30 7.00
CA LEU A 235 17.20 -7.36 6.89
C LEU A 235 18.47 -7.10 7.70
N GLY A 236 18.64 -5.90 8.28
CA GLY A 236 19.80 -5.55 9.11
C GLY A 236 21.04 -5.12 8.31
N VAL A 237 20.91 -4.89 7.00
CA VAL A 237 21.99 -4.37 6.13
C VAL A 237 22.21 -2.88 6.38
N LEU A 238 21.11 -2.14 6.56
CA LEU A 238 21.13 -0.76 7.06
C LEU A 238 20.92 -0.79 8.57
N HIS A 239 21.82 -0.17 9.33
CA HIS A 239 21.76 -0.23 10.80
C HIS A 239 20.92 0.88 11.42
N GLU A 240 20.82 2.02 10.72
CA GLU A 240 20.16 3.21 11.24
C GLU A 240 19.02 3.64 10.31
N PHE A 241 17.90 3.99 10.92
CA PHE A 241 16.77 4.56 10.20
C PHE A 241 17.12 5.94 9.64
N ILE A 242 16.98 6.11 8.32
CA ILE A 242 17.09 7.40 7.66
C ILE A 242 15.68 8.00 7.58
N PRO A 243 15.44 9.18 8.19
CA PRO A 243 14.13 9.82 8.13
C PRO A 243 13.72 10.10 6.68
N PRO A 244 12.44 9.90 6.33
CA PRO A 244 11.97 10.22 4.99
C PRO A 244 12.09 11.73 4.76
N PRO A 245 12.43 12.17 3.53
CA PRO A 245 12.43 13.58 3.19
C PRO A 245 11.00 14.15 3.26
N PRO A 246 10.85 15.49 3.36
CA PRO A 246 9.55 16.14 3.27
C PRO A 246 8.79 15.70 2.01
N ASP A 247 7.48 15.55 2.12
CA ASP A 247 6.57 15.17 1.03
C ASP A 247 6.79 13.77 0.44
N CYS A 248 7.67 12.95 1.02
CA CYS A 248 7.91 11.58 0.60
C CYS A 248 6.61 10.74 0.55
N TYR A 249 5.74 10.91 1.55
CA TYR A 249 4.41 10.30 1.58
C TYR A 249 3.35 11.38 1.45
N VAL A 250 2.43 11.22 0.50
CA VAL A 250 1.28 12.13 0.37
C VAL A 250 0.36 11.91 1.57
N ARG A 251 -0.02 12.97 2.26
CA ARG A 251 -0.85 12.90 3.49
C ARG A 251 -2.13 12.09 3.30
N GLU A 252 -2.75 12.23 2.14
CA GLU A 252 -3.97 11.53 1.72
C GLU A 252 -3.85 9.99 1.75
N PHE A 253 -2.63 9.45 1.69
CA PHE A 253 -2.39 8.00 1.73
C PHE A 253 -1.89 7.51 3.09
N THR A 254 -1.48 8.42 3.98
CA THR A 254 -0.96 8.11 5.33
C THR A 254 -2.03 8.02 6.40
N GLU A 255 -3.17 8.67 6.17
CA GLU A 255 -4.41 8.59 6.96
C GLU A 255 -5.22 7.34 6.57
#